data_AF-A0A0J8CKF6-F1
#
_entry.id   AF-A0A0J8CKF6-F1
#
_cell.length_a   1.000
_cell.length_b   1.000
_cell.length_c   1.000
_cell.angle_alpha   90.00
_cell.angle_beta   90.00
_cell.angle_gamma   90.00
#
_symmetry.space_group_name_H-M   'P 1'
#
loop_
_entity.id
_entity.type
_entity.pdbx_description
1 polymer ?
#
loop_
_entity_poly.entity_id
_entity_poly.type
_entity_poly.pdbx_seq_one_letter_code
_entity_poly.pdbx_strand_id
1 'polypeptide(L)'
;MGLALLIVGLLLHFTNAIPLNKQLYTFSYVCVTSGAAAFVFSAFYLLVDVMDTKFLFLPFKWIGMNAMLVFVMAAEGIFAGFINGWYYHDPHNSLVYWTKKHVFVGVWHSKRVGILLYVIFAEILFWAVVAGILHRLKIYWKL
;
A
#
# COMPACT_ATOMS: atom_id res chain seq x y z
N MET A 1 -21.87 -14.20 8.15
CA MET A 1 -22.32 -13.02 7.36
C MET A 1 -21.50 -12.81 6.09
N GLY A 2 -20.16 -12.68 6.15
CA GLY A 2 -19.33 -12.45 4.94
C GLY A 2 -19.45 -13.50 3.83
N LEU A 3 -19.39 -14.80 4.18
CA LEU A 3 -19.60 -15.90 3.21
C LEU A 3 -20.99 -15.85 2.55
N ALA A 4 -22.03 -15.50 3.29
CA ALA A 4 -23.38 -15.40 2.74
C ALA A 4 -23.49 -14.27 1.70
N LEU A 5 -22.89 -13.10 1.96
CA LEU A 5 -22.84 -11.99 1.00
C LEU A 5 -22.05 -12.35 -0.26
N LEU A 6 -20.94 -13.08 -0.09
CA LEU A 6 -20.11 -13.53 -1.21
C LEU A 6 -20.88 -14.52 -2.10
N ILE A 7 -21.56 -15.51 -1.49
CA ILE A 7 -22.38 -16.49 -2.20
C ILE A 7 -23.56 -15.79 -2.91
N VAL A 8 -24.27 -14.89 -2.24
CA VAL A 8 -25.40 -14.14 -2.83
C VAL A 8 -24.92 -13.26 -3.99
N GLY A 9 -23.81 -12.55 -3.83
CA GLY A 9 -23.23 -11.71 -4.86
C GLY A 9 -22.81 -12.50 -6.11
N LEU A 10 -22.19 -13.67 -5.92
CA LEU A 10 -21.83 -14.57 -7.03
C LEU A 10 -23.06 -15.20 -7.68
N LEU A 11 -24.04 -15.65 -6.90
CA LEU A 11 -25.28 -16.22 -7.44
C LEU A 11 -26.02 -15.20 -8.32
N LEU A 12 -26.15 -13.95 -7.86
CA LEU A 12 -26.75 -12.85 -8.63
C LEU A 12 -26.02 -12.57 -9.95
N HIS A 13 -24.70 -12.73 -9.96
CA HIS A 13 -23.89 -12.57 -11.16
C HIS A 13 -24.08 -13.75 -12.13
N PHE A 14 -23.96 -14.99 -11.65
CA PHE A 14 -24.06 -16.20 -12.48
C PHE A 14 -25.48 -16.49 -12.99
N THR A 15 -26.51 -16.03 -12.28
CA THR A 15 -27.90 -16.12 -12.73
C THR A 15 -28.29 -15.03 -13.75
N ASN A 16 -27.33 -14.19 -14.18
CA ASN A 16 -27.54 -13.04 -15.07
C ASN A 16 -28.59 -12.01 -14.56
N ALA A 17 -28.99 -12.08 -13.29
CA ALA A 17 -29.94 -11.14 -12.72
C ALA A 17 -29.35 -9.73 -12.64
N ILE A 18 -28.09 -9.60 -12.17
CA ILE A 18 -27.38 -8.33 -12.06
C ILE A 18 -25.89 -8.54 -12.40
N PRO A 19 -25.35 -7.90 -13.46
CA PRO A 19 -23.94 -8.02 -13.81
C PRO A 19 -23.05 -7.29 -12.80
N LEU A 20 -21.82 -7.77 -12.64
CA LEU A 20 -20.80 -7.10 -11.83
C LEU A 20 -20.31 -5.85 -12.55
N ASN A 21 -20.84 -4.69 -12.16
CA ASN A 21 -20.38 -3.40 -12.67
C ASN A 21 -19.84 -2.51 -11.55
N LYS A 22 -18.56 -2.11 -11.70
CA LYS A 22 -17.84 -1.22 -10.78
C LYS A 22 -18.29 0.24 -10.89
N GLN A 23 -18.68 0.70 -12.09
CA GLN A 23 -19.09 2.10 -12.27
C GLN A 23 -20.46 2.40 -11.65
N LEU A 24 -21.38 1.44 -11.70
CA LEU A 24 -22.73 1.58 -11.16
C LEU A 24 -22.85 1.09 -9.70
N TYR A 25 -21.75 0.64 -9.08
CA TYR A 25 -21.76 0.01 -7.74
C TYR A 25 -22.94 -0.97 -7.57
N THR A 26 -23.11 -1.83 -8.57
CA THR A 26 -24.23 -2.79 -8.61
C THR A 26 -24.32 -3.62 -7.33
N PHE A 27 -25.53 -3.99 -6.94
CA PHE A 27 -25.75 -4.74 -5.69
C PHE A 27 -24.95 -6.04 -5.63
N SER A 28 -24.84 -6.78 -6.75
CA SER A 28 -23.97 -7.96 -6.84
C SER A 28 -22.50 -7.61 -6.56
N TYR A 29 -21.99 -6.51 -7.12
CA TYR A 29 -20.61 -6.06 -6.89
C TYR A 29 -20.37 -5.66 -5.43
N VAL A 30 -21.30 -4.94 -4.80
CA VAL A 30 -21.21 -4.58 -3.38
C VAL A 30 -21.24 -5.82 -2.50
N CYS A 31 -22.11 -6.79 -2.78
CA CYS A 31 -22.18 -8.06 -2.04
C CYS A 31 -20.90 -8.89 -2.17
N VAL A 32 -20.33 -9.02 -3.38
CA VAL A 32 -19.07 -9.74 -3.58
C VAL A 32 -17.91 -9.04 -2.88
N THR A 33 -17.76 -7.72 -3.06
CA THR A 33 -16.65 -6.96 -2.47
C THR A 33 -16.72 -6.89 -0.94
N SER A 34 -17.91 -6.68 -0.38
CA SER A 34 -18.11 -6.72 1.08
C SER A 34 -17.89 -8.12 1.66
N GLY A 35 -18.36 -9.17 0.98
CA GLY A 35 -18.11 -10.56 1.36
C GLY A 35 -16.63 -10.91 1.35
N ALA A 36 -15.91 -10.53 0.29
CA ALA A 36 -14.46 -10.72 0.17
C ALA A 36 -13.71 -9.93 1.24
N ALA A 37 -14.08 -8.67 1.50
CA ALA A 37 -13.49 -7.86 2.56
C ALA A 37 -13.67 -8.51 3.95
N ALA A 38 -14.87 -9.03 4.25
CA ALA A 38 -15.13 -9.74 5.50
C ALA A 38 -14.30 -11.02 5.64
N PHE A 39 -14.09 -11.75 4.54
CA PHE A 39 -13.24 -12.95 4.53
C PHE A 39 -11.77 -12.60 4.80
N VAL A 40 -11.23 -11.61 4.08
CA VAL A 40 -9.86 -11.12 4.27
C VAL A 40 -9.65 -10.58 5.68
N PHE A 41 -10.61 -9.81 6.20
CA PHE A 41 -10.58 -9.32 7.57
C PHE A 41 -10.55 -10.46 8.60
N SER A 42 -11.38 -11.49 8.39
CA SER A 42 -11.40 -12.67 9.26
C SER A 42 -10.07 -13.43 9.22
N ALA A 43 -9.44 -13.55 8.04
CA ALA A 43 -8.12 -14.17 7.91
C ALA A 43 -7.04 -13.38 8.68
N PHE A 44 -7.03 -12.05 8.57
CA PHE A 44 -6.10 -11.23 9.35
C PHE A 44 -6.37 -11.31 10.85
N TYR A 45 -7.63 -11.36 11.29
CA TYR A 45 -7.98 -11.55 12.69
C TYR A 45 -7.41 -12.86 13.24
N LEU A 46 -7.59 -13.98 12.51
CA LEU A 46 -7.01 -15.27 12.92
C LEU A 46 -5.47 -15.22 12.96
N LEU A 47 -4.83 -14.65 11.94
CA LEU A 47 -3.37 -14.57 11.88
C LEU A 47 -2.77 -13.69 12.99
N VAL A 48 -3.37 -12.52 13.24
CA VAL A 48 -2.80 -11.52 14.15
C VAL A 48 -3.23 -11.76 15.59
N ASP A 49 -4.52 -12.00 15.83
CA ASP A 49 -5.07 -12.06 17.18
C ASP A 49 -5.10 -13.49 17.74
N VAL A 50 -5.34 -14.51 16.91
CA VAL A 50 -5.38 -15.91 17.38
C VAL A 50 -4.00 -16.58 17.33
N MET A 51 -3.24 -16.39 16.25
CA MET A 51 -1.89 -16.97 16.10
C MET A 51 -0.78 -16.09 16.70
N ASP A 52 -1.14 -14.94 17.30
CA ASP A 52 -0.24 -13.98 17.97
C ASP A 52 0.97 -13.52 17.12
N THR A 53 0.86 -13.54 15.79
CA THR A 53 1.94 -13.11 14.87
C THR A 53 2.09 -11.59 14.76
N LYS A 54 1.76 -10.86 15.84
CA LYS A 54 1.70 -9.39 15.90
C LYS A 54 3.01 -8.73 15.48
N PHE A 55 4.15 -9.37 15.74
CA PHE A 55 5.47 -8.84 15.40
C PHE A 55 5.64 -8.61 13.89
N LEU A 56 5.13 -9.50 13.05
CA LEU A 56 5.25 -9.39 11.60
C LEU A 56 4.41 -8.23 11.03
N PHE A 57 3.32 -7.87 11.72
CA PHE A 57 2.39 -6.82 11.31
C PHE A 57 2.63 -5.47 12.02
N LEU A 58 3.64 -5.36 12.89
CA LEU A 58 4.07 -4.09 13.49
C LEU A 58 4.35 -2.97 12.47
N PRO A 59 5.11 -3.19 11.38
CA PRO A 59 5.34 -2.12 10.39
C PRO A 59 4.05 -1.67 9.72
N PHE A 60 3.12 -2.58 9.42
CA PHE A 60 1.80 -2.25 8.89
C PHE A 60 0.99 -1.41 9.89
N LYS A 61 1.05 -1.73 11.18
CA LYS A 61 0.42 -0.93 12.23
C LYS A 61 0.99 0.48 12.30
N TRP A 62 2.32 0.65 12.25
CA TRP A 62 2.95 1.97 12.32
C TRP A 62 2.59 2.86 11.13
N ILE A 63 2.64 2.29 9.92
CA ILE A 63 2.19 2.97 8.69
C ILE A 63 0.72 3.34 8.82
N GLY A 64 -0.14 2.42 9.26
CA GLY A 64 -1.57 2.66 9.44
C GLY A 64 -1.89 3.77 10.45
N MET A 65 -1.14 3.86 11.55
CA MET A 65 -1.32 4.91 12.56
C MET A 65 -0.89 6.30 12.07
N ASN A 66 -0.03 6.37 11.05
CA ASN A 66 0.44 7.60 10.41
C ASN A 66 0.01 7.67 8.93
N ALA A 67 -1.12 7.02 8.58
CA ALA A 67 -1.52 6.81 7.19
C ALA A 67 -1.67 8.11 6.40
N MET A 68 -2.18 9.19 7.02
CA MET A 68 -2.36 10.47 6.35
C MET A 68 -1.03 11.10 5.95
N LEU A 69 -0.05 11.11 6.86
CA LEU A 69 1.29 11.63 6.58
C LEU A 69 1.94 10.82 5.46
N VAL A 70 1.89 9.49 5.55
CA VAL A 70 2.47 8.61 4.52
C VAL A 70 1.77 8.83 3.18
N PHE A 71 0.46 8.99 3.16
CA PHE A 71 -0.29 9.26 1.93
C PHE A 71 0.14 10.59 1.28
N VAL A 72 0.12 11.69 2.04
CA VAL A 72 0.46 13.03 1.52
C VAL A 72 1.93 13.11 1.12
N MET A 73 2.84 12.55 1.90
CA MET A 73 4.28 12.67 1.61
C MET A 73 4.76 11.67 0.56
N ALA A 74 4.27 10.42 0.60
CA ALA A 74 4.71 9.35 -0.29
C ALA A 74 3.86 9.26 -1.57
N ALA A 75 2.53 9.13 -1.43
CA ALA A 75 1.64 8.80 -2.54
C ALA A 75 1.30 10.02 -3.42
N GLU A 76 1.06 11.18 -2.82
CA GLU A 76 0.91 12.46 -3.55
C GLU A 76 2.26 12.98 -4.09
N GLY A 77 3.37 12.28 -3.80
CA GLY A 77 4.67 12.58 -4.39
C GLY A 77 5.30 13.88 -3.90
N ILE A 78 4.80 14.51 -2.83
CA ILE A 78 5.35 15.76 -2.28
C ILE A 78 6.81 15.56 -1.85
N PHE A 79 7.13 14.45 -1.19
CA PHE A 79 8.50 14.16 -0.80
C PHE A 79 9.39 13.90 -2.01
N ALA A 80 8.92 13.13 -3.00
CA ALA A 80 9.65 12.89 -4.23
C ALA A 80 9.88 14.19 -5.02
N GLY A 81 8.88 15.08 -5.07
CA GLY A 81 8.97 16.40 -5.68
C GLY A 81 9.99 17.30 -4.97
N PHE A 82 9.98 17.30 -3.63
CA PHE A 82 10.96 18.02 -2.82
C PHE A 82 12.39 17.53 -3.07
N ILE A 83 12.63 16.22 -3.07
CA ILE A 83 13.95 15.63 -3.36
C ILE A 83 14.37 15.88 -4.81
N ASN A 84 13.44 15.82 -5.78
CA ASN A 84 13.73 16.16 -7.17
C ASN A 84 13.98 17.66 -7.39
N GLY A 85 13.50 18.53 -6.50
CA GLY A 85 13.80 19.97 -6.52
C GLY A 85 15.28 20.28 -6.30
N TRP A 86 16.01 19.39 -5.62
CA TRP A 86 17.48 19.43 -5.57
C TRP A 86 18.08 18.68 -6.76
N TYR A 87 18.31 19.41 -7.86
CA TYR A 87 19.09 18.92 -8.99
C TYR A 87 20.54 19.41 -8.90
N TYR A 88 21.49 18.59 -9.35
CA TYR A 88 22.91 18.96 -9.42
C TYR A 88 23.31 19.16 -10.89
N HIS A 89 23.69 20.39 -11.24
CA HIS A 89 24.11 20.85 -12.57
C HIS A 89 23.03 20.83 -13.68
N ASP A 90 22.34 19.70 -13.94
CA ASP A 90 21.36 19.56 -15.04
C ASP A 90 19.98 19.07 -14.54
N PRO A 91 18.85 19.55 -15.10
CA PRO A 91 17.49 19.09 -14.76
C PRO A 91 17.25 17.58 -15.00
N HIS A 92 18.10 16.94 -15.80
CA HIS A 92 18.03 15.51 -16.10
C HIS A 92 18.81 14.61 -15.13
N ASN A 93 19.59 15.19 -14.19
CA ASN A 93 20.36 14.47 -13.16
C ASN A 93 19.77 14.75 -11.77
N SER A 94 18.49 14.39 -11.57
CA SER A 94 17.91 14.45 -10.23
C SER A 94 18.57 13.43 -9.29
N LEU A 95 18.67 13.75 -8.00
CA LEU A 95 19.19 12.84 -6.96
C LEU A 95 18.49 11.47 -6.97
N VAL A 96 17.20 11.47 -7.33
CA VAL A 96 16.41 10.24 -7.50
C VAL A 96 16.93 9.41 -8.67
N TYR A 97 17.23 10.03 -9.81
CA TYR A 97 17.80 9.34 -10.97
C TYR A 97 19.21 8.79 -10.69
N TRP A 98 20.05 9.57 -10.00
CA TRP A 98 21.38 9.14 -9.60
C TRP A 98 21.32 7.95 -8.63
N THR A 99 20.50 8.03 -7.58
CA THR A 99 20.31 6.95 -6.60
C THR A 99 19.78 5.69 -7.28
N LYS A 100 18.79 5.83 -8.17
CA LYS A 100 18.22 4.73 -8.95
C LYS A 100 19.27 4.05 -9.85
N LYS A 101 20.09 4.84 -10.55
CA LYS A 101 21.08 4.32 -11.50
C LYS A 101 22.30 3.70 -10.79
N HIS A 102 22.81 4.34 -9.75
CA HIS A 102 24.04 3.91 -9.08
C HIS A 102 23.81 2.84 -8.01
N VAL A 103 22.76 2.97 -7.18
CA VAL A 103 22.52 2.06 -6.05
C VAL A 103 21.73 0.82 -6.47
N PHE A 104 20.71 0.96 -7.33
CA PHE A 104 19.80 -0.15 -7.65
C PHE A 104 20.09 -0.82 -9.01
N VAL A 105 20.34 -0.05 -10.07
CA VAL A 105 20.64 -0.62 -11.41
C VAL A 105 22.08 -1.12 -11.52
N GLY A 106 23.04 -0.43 -10.89
CA GLY A 106 24.45 -0.84 -10.88
C GLY A 106 24.70 -2.15 -10.10
N VAL A 107 23.99 -2.37 -9.00
CA VAL A 107 24.15 -3.59 -8.18
C VAL A 107 23.44 -4.80 -8.79
N TRP A 108 22.26 -4.60 -9.42
CA TRP A 108 21.40 -5.72 -9.83
C TRP A 108 21.37 -6.00 -11.34
N HIS A 109 22.13 -5.26 -12.16
CA HIS A 109 22.34 -5.46 -13.61
C HIS A 109 21.08 -5.53 -14.50
N SER A 110 19.88 -5.29 -13.94
CA SER A 110 18.61 -5.33 -14.67
C SER A 110 17.71 -4.15 -14.31
N LYS A 111 17.27 -3.39 -15.32
CA LYS A 111 16.39 -2.22 -15.14
C LYS A 111 15.07 -2.56 -14.46
N ARG A 112 14.45 -3.71 -14.78
CA ARG A 112 13.14 -4.09 -14.23
C ARG A 112 13.24 -4.40 -12.74
N VAL A 113 14.24 -5.18 -12.36
CA VAL A 113 14.45 -5.57 -10.96
C VAL A 113 14.93 -4.38 -10.13
N GLY A 114 15.81 -3.53 -10.70
CA GLY A 114 16.25 -2.30 -10.03
C GLY A 114 15.12 -1.32 -9.73
N ILE A 115 14.12 -1.19 -10.62
CA ILE A 115 12.94 -0.35 -10.36
C ILE A 115 12.07 -0.95 -9.25
N LEU A 116 11.82 -2.26 -9.27
CA LEU A 116 11.02 -2.92 -8.23
C LEU A 116 11.69 -2.81 -6.86
N LEU A 117 13.00 -3.05 -6.79
CA LEU A 117 13.77 -2.91 -5.55
C LEU A 117 13.78 -1.46 -5.06
N TYR A 118 13.89 -0.48 -5.96
CA TYR A 118 13.77 0.93 -5.57
C TYR A 118 12.42 1.21 -4.89
N VAL A 119 11.30 0.76 -5.46
CA VAL A 119 9.97 0.99 -4.85
C VAL A 119 9.87 0.29 -3.49
N ILE A 120 10.32 -0.96 -3.40
CA ILE A 120 10.24 -1.73 -2.15
C ILE A 120 11.11 -1.11 -1.05
N PHE A 121 12.36 -0.75 -1.36
CA PHE A 121 13.30 -0.27 -0.35
C PHE A 121 13.20 1.24 -0.10
N ALA A 122 13.14 2.05 -1.16
CA ALA A 122 13.19 3.50 -1.05
C ALA A 122 11.83 4.14 -0.77
N GLU A 123 10.71 3.50 -1.17
CA GLU A 123 9.37 4.01 -0.85
C GLU A 123 8.77 3.24 0.33
N ILE A 124 8.57 1.93 0.19
CA ILE A 124 7.82 1.16 1.20
C ILE A 124 8.61 1.03 2.50
N LEU A 125 9.86 0.55 2.45
CA LEU A 125 10.66 0.34 3.65
C LEU A 125 11.09 1.65 4.30
N PHE A 126 11.44 2.67 3.51
CA PHE A 126 11.73 4.01 4.02
C PHE A 126 10.56 4.57 4.83
N TRP A 127 9.35 4.58 4.27
CA TRP A 127 8.17 5.09 4.97
C TRP A 127 7.73 4.20 6.14
N ALA A 128 7.97 2.88 6.08
CA ALA A 128 7.77 1.99 7.22
C ALA A 128 8.66 2.38 8.41
N VAL A 129 9.94 2.69 8.15
CA VAL A 129 10.89 3.14 9.17
C VAL A 129 10.51 4.52 9.71
N VAL A 130 10.22 5.48 8.83
CA VAL A 130 9.79 6.84 9.23
C VAL A 130 8.53 6.79 10.09
N ALA A 131 7.52 6.02 9.67
CA ALA A 131 6.30 5.83 10.45
C ALA A 131 6.57 5.13 11.79
N GLY A 132 7.52 4.19 11.84
CA GLY A 132 7.98 3.55 13.07
C GLY A 132 8.65 4.53 14.04
N ILE A 133 9.51 5.44 13.54
CA ILE A 133 10.14 6.49 14.34
C ILE A 133 9.07 7.45 14.88
N LEU A 134 8.16 7.93 14.03
CA LEU A 134 7.06 8.81 14.44
C LEU A 134 6.18 8.16 15.51
N HIS A 135 5.90 6.86 15.36
CA HIS A 135 5.17 6.10 16.38
C HIS A 135 5.92 6.05 17.72
N ARG A 136 7.25 5.89 17.71
CA ARG A 136 8.08 5.94 18.94
C ARG A 136 8.05 7.32 19.59
N LEU A 137 7.98 8.38 18.77
CA LEU A 137 7.85 9.77 19.22
C LEU A 137 6.41 10.14 19.63
N LYS A 138 5.43 9.24 19.48
CA LYS A 138 3.99 9.46 19.72
C LYS A 138 3.41 10.64 18.92
N ILE A 139 4.02 10.97 17.78
CA ILE A 139 3.52 12.00 16.87
C ILE A 139 2.61 11.31 15.87
N TYR A 140 1.34 11.73 15.84
CA TYR A 140 0.34 11.22 14.91
C TYR A 140 -0.32 12.38 14.19
N TRP A 141 -0.13 12.45 12.88
CA TRP A 141 -0.84 13.42 12.06
C TRP A 141 -2.24 12.88 11.76
N LYS A 142 -3.24 13.47 12.40
CA LYS A 142 -4.67 13.20 12.17
C LYS A 142 -5.30 14.41 11.49
N LEU A 143 -6.32 14.16 10.66
CA LEU A 143 -7.19 15.19 10.09
C LEU A 143 -8.29 15.55 11.10
#